data_AF-A0A7X6SH23-F1
#
_entry.id   AF-A0A7X6SH23-F1
#
_cell.length_a   1.000
_cell.length_b   1.000
_cell.length_c   1.000
_cell.angle_alpha   90.00
_cell.angle_beta   90.00
_cell.angle_gamma   90.00
#
_symmetry.space_group_name_H-M   'P 1'
#
loop_
_entity.id
_entity.type
_entity.pdbx_description
1 polymer ?
#
loop_
_entity_poly.entity_id
_entity_poly.type
_entity_poly.pdbx_seq_one_letter_code
_entity_poly.pdbx_strand_id
1 'polypeptide(L)'
;MKKNILLIILIIIITVIAVDYYRATQQKTPIFAVNFETKTDGDSKEYYGLGYKVIKYNIVGGRKDVVFGFITMKYDAESKNDKKPHCEFKMTYNVTKILPSNEEKILYLTLTQFQVEGATTIKYNKEKFGDLEEGSNYEFTFKTLNPNLKKSIEDVFNTSEMVSVEKTDKSGLDITEDKSCFKK
;
A
#
# COMPACT_ATOMS: atom_id res chain seq x y z
N MET A 1 -48.11 -12.36 18.45
CA MET A 1 -47.58 -13.36 17.49
C MET A 1 -46.89 -12.73 16.28
N LYS A 2 -47.52 -11.85 15.48
CA LYS A 2 -46.90 -11.19 14.30
C LYS A 2 -45.61 -10.39 14.61
N LYS A 3 -45.55 -9.68 15.74
CA LYS A 3 -44.37 -8.90 16.17
C LYS A 3 -43.13 -9.77 16.45
N ASN A 4 -43.33 -10.98 16.96
CA ASN A 4 -42.22 -11.92 17.25
C ASN A 4 -41.68 -12.54 15.96
N ILE A 5 -42.56 -12.84 14.99
CA ILE A 5 -42.16 -13.32 13.67
C ILE A 5 -41.36 -12.25 12.91
N LEU A 6 -41.82 -10.99 12.95
CA LEU A 6 -41.10 -9.88 12.32
C LEU A 6 -39.71 -9.68 12.93
N LEU A 7 -39.59 -9.80 14.25
CA LEU A 7 -38.30 -9.70 14.96
C LEU A 7 -37.34 -10.82 14.54
N ILE A 8 -37.83 -12.06 14.45
CA ILE A 8 -37.02 -13.21 14.02
C ILE A 8 -36.49 -13.00 12.59
N ILE A 9 -37.35 -12.56 11.66
CA ILE A 9 -36.95 -12.28 10.28
C ILE A 9 -35.86 -11.20 10.23
N LEU A 10 -36.00 -10.13 11.02
CA LEU A 10 -35.00 -9.07 11.09
C LEU A 10 -33.64 -9.59 11.56
N ILE A 11 -33.62 -10.44 12.58
CA ILE A 11 -32.38 -11.04 13.09
C ILE A 11 -31.70 -11.88 12.00
N ILE A 12 -32.46 -12.69 11.26
CA ILE A 12 -31.92 -13.52 10.16
C ILE A 12 -31.31 -12.64 9.05
N ILE A 13 -31.96 -11.52 8.69
CA ILE A 13 -31.42 -10.60 7.69
C ILE A 13 -30.09 -10.01 8.17
N ILE A 14 -30.02 -9.58 9.44
CA ILE A 14 -28.81 -9.01 10.02
C ILE A 14 -27.68 -10.05 10.06
N THR A 15 -27.95 -11.29 10.46
CA THR A 15 -26.90 -12.33 10.51
C THR A 15 -26.36 -12.66 9.13
N VAL A 16 -27.21 -12.74 8.11
CA VAL A 16 -26.80 -12.93 6.71
C VAL A 16 -25.88 -11.80 6.24
N ILE A 17 -26.27 -10.54 6.47
CA ILE A 17 -25.46 -9.36 6.13
C ILE A 17 -24.11 -9.40 6.87
N ALA A 18 -24.12 -9.71 8.17
CA ALA A 18 -22.91 -9.74 9.00
C ALA A 18 -21.92 -10.82 8.58
N VAL A 19 -22.39 -12.01 8.18
CA VAL A 19 -21.53 -13.09 7.68
C VAL A 19 -20.84 -12.68 6.38
N ASP A 20 -21.59 -12.12 5.43
CA ASP A 20 -21.02 -11.68 4.16
C ASP A 20 -20.08 -10.48 4.34
N TYR A 21 -20.40 -9.56 5.24
CA TYR A 21 -19.51 -8.47 5.63
C TYR A 21 -18.19 -9.02 6.20
N TYR A 22 -18.27 -9.93 7.19
CA TYR A 22 -17.08 -10.54 7.77
C TYR A 22 -16.23 -11.24 6.70
N ARG A 23 -16.84 -11.98 5.78
CA ARG A 23 -16.12 -12.62 4.67
C ARG A 23 -15.46 -11.61 3.72
N ALA A 24 -16.12 -10.50 3.41
CA ALA A 24 -15.54 -9.43 2.60
C ALA A 24 -14.30 -8.82 3.28
N THR A 25 -14.33 -8.59 4.60
CA THR A 25 -13.14 -8.12 5.34
C THR A 25 -11.97 -9.11 5.28
N GLN A 26 -12.26 -10.40 5.11
CA GLN A 26 -11.28 -11.48 4.94
C GLN A 26 -10.90 -11.72 3.47
N GLN A 27 -11.27 -10.83 2.55
CA GLN A 27 -11.01 -10.94 1.10
C GLN A 27 -11.60 -12.21 0.46
N LYS A 28 -12.70 -12.73 1.03
CA LYS A 28 -13.40 -13.94 0.55
C LYS A 28 -14.69 -13.57 -0.17
N THR A 29 -15.13 -14.47 -1.06
CA THR A 29 -16.44 -14.34 -1.71
C THR A 29 -17.57 -14.42 -0.68
N PRO A 30 -18.65 -13.64 -0.82
CA PRO A 30 -19.83 -13.77 0.03
C PRO A 30 -20.46 -15.17 -0.13
N ILE A 31 -21.19 -15.62 0.89
CA ILE A 31 -21.97 -16.87 0.86
C ILE A 31 -23.39 -16.59 0.41
N PHE A 32 -24.00 -15.52 0.92
CA PHE A 32 -25.44 -15.30 0.77
C PHE A 32 -25.79 -14.33 -0.35
N ALA A 33 -24.90 -13.42 -0.71
CA ALA A 33 -25.08 -12.53 -1.86
C ALA A 33 -24.97 -13.32 -3.18
N VAL A 34 -25.86 -13.01 -4.12
CA VAL A 34 -25.95 -13.68 -5.42
C VAL A 34 -25.00 -13.02 -6.42
N ASN A 35 -24.21 -13.82 -7.15
CA ASN A 35 -23.39 -13.30 -8.24
C ASN A 35 -24.30 -12.80 -9.37
N PHE A 36 -24.18 -11.52 -9.71
CA PHE A 36 -24.99 -10.88 -10.74
C PHE A 36 -24.22 -10.71 -12.04
N GLU A 37 -22.95 -10.30 -11.93
CA GLU A 37 -22.10 -10.04 -13.09
C GLU A 37 -20.67 -10.49 -12.84
N THR A 38 -20.03 -10.98 -13.91
CA THR A 38 -18.59 -11.25 -13.96
C THR A 38 -18.01 -10.40 -15.09
N LYS A 39 -16.98 -9.62 -14.78
CA LYS A 39 -16.29 -8.71 -15.70
C LYS A 39 -15.15 -9.43 -16.41
N THR A 40 -14.84 -9.00 -17.64
CA THR A 40 -13.76 -9.55 -18.48
C THR A 40 -12.37 -8.97 -18.17
N ASP A 41 -12.23 -8.23 -17.08
CA ASP A 41 -10.98 -7.58 -16.66
C ASP A 41 -10.04 -8.51 -15.87
N GLY A 42 -10.34 -9.81 -15.84
CA GLY A 42 -9.67 -10.82 -15.01
C GLY A 42 -10.63 -11.57 -14.09
N ASP A 43 -11.92 -11.62 -14.41
CA ASP A 43 -12.98 -12.25 -13.63
C ASP A 43 -13.32 -11.54 -12.32
N SER A 44 -13.33 -10.20 -12.32
CA SER A 44 -13.96 -9.44 -11.24
C SER A 44 -15.45 -9.74 -11.15
N LYS A 45 -16.01 -9.81 -9.94
CA LYS A 45 -17.39 -10.28 -9.70
C LYS A 45 -18.18 -9.33 -8.83
N GLU A 46 -19.41 -9.05 -9.25
CA GLU A 46 -20.38 -8.27 -8.49
C GLU A 46 -21.43 -9.19 -7.87
N TYR A 47 -21.65 -9.04 -6.56
CA TYR A 47 -22.61 -9.81 -5.79
C TYR A 47 -23.62 -8.88 -5.14
N TYR A 48 -24.90 -9.23 -5.21
CA TYR A 48 -26.00 -8.45 -4.62
C TYR A 48 -26.64 -9.25 -3.48
N GLY A 49 -26.68 -8.63 -2.31
CA GLY A 49 -27.39 -9.15 -1.14
C GLY A 49 -28.58 -8.27 -0.77
N LEU A 50 -29.24 -8.59 0.34
CA LEU A 50 -30.40 -7.83 0.82
C LEU A 50 -29.98 -6.45 1.35
N GLY A 51 -29.96 -5.44 0.47
CA GLY A 51 -29.62 -4.05 0.80
C GLY A 51 -28.14 -3.68 0.68
N TYR A 52 -27.29 -4.61 0.25
CA TYR A 52 -25.86 -4.41 0.10
C TYR A 52 -25.32 -5.02 -1.20
N LYS A 53 -24.11 -4.63 -1.56
CA LYS A 53 -23.36 -5.14 -2.70
C LYS A 53 -21.94 -5.45 -2.28
N VAL A 54 -21.39 -6.55 -2.82
CA VAL A 54 -19.99 -6.92 -2.67
C VAL A 54 -19.36 -6.96 -4.06
N ILE A 55 -18.23 -6.29 -4.24
CA ILE A 55 -17.45 -6.36 -5.48
C ILE A 55 -16.13 -7.03 -5.13
N LYS A 56 -15.86 -8.17 -5.76
CA LYS A 56 -14.57 -8.85 -5.70
C LYS A 56 -13.80 -8.51 -6.96
N TYR A 57 -12.82 -7.64 -6.85
CA TYR A 57 -11.94 -7.28 -7.96
C TYR A 57 -10.87 -8.35 -8.19
N ASN A 58 -10.58 -8.62 -9.46
CA ASN A 58 -9.47 -9.44 -9.88
C ASN A 58 -8.87 -8.90 -11.18
N ILE A 59 -8.60 -7.60 -11.22
CA ILE A 59 -8.17 -6.93 -12.45
C ILE A 59 -6.74 -7.38 -12.82
N VAL A 60 -6.52 -7.75 -14.08
CA VAL A 60 -5.18 -8.10 -14.59
C VAL A 60 -4.28 -6.85 -14.52
N GLY A 61 -3.21 -6.93 -13.73
CA GLY A 61 -2.29 -5.81 -13.51
C GLY A 61 -2.86 -4.66 -12.66
N GLY A 62 -4.02 -4.86 -12.02
CA GLY A 62 -4.69 -3.85 -11.21
C GLY A 62 -5.08 -4.35 -9.81
N ARG A 63 -6.16 -3.78 -9.27
CA ARG A 63 -6.63 -4.09 -7.92
C ARG A 63 -7.18 -5.52 -7.79
N LYS A 64 -6.87 -6.15 -6.66
CA LYS A 64 -7.28 -7.51 -6.29
C LYS A 64 -7.79 -7.53 -4.85
N ASP A 65 -8.92 -6.89 -4.63
CA ASP A 65 -9.52 -6.72 -3.31
C ASP A 65 -11.04 -6.90 -3.35
N VAL A 66 -11.63 -7.05 -2.17
CA VAL A 66 -13.06 -7.20 -1.96
C VAL A 66 -13.60 -5.98 -1.24
N VAL A 67 -14.59 -5.32 -1.84
CA VAL A 67 -15.26 -4.15 -1.27
C VAL A 67 -16.70 -4.51 -0.95
N PHE A 68 -17.13 -4.14 0.25
CA PHE A 68 -18.52 -4.24 0.71
C PHE A 68 -19.13 -2.84 0.80
N GLY A 69 -20.35 -2.67 0.34
CA GLY A 69 -21.05 -1.39 0.44
C GLY A 69 -22.55 -1.51 0.23
N PHE A 70 -23.22 -0.36 0.14
CA PHE A 70 -24.64 -0.30 -0.19
C PHE A 70 -24.90 -0.82 -1.60
N ILE A 71 -26.14 -1.24 -1.86
CA ILE A 71 -26.55 -1.80 -3.16
C ILE A 71 -26.28 -0.84 -4.35
N THR A 72 -26.25 0.46 -4.09
CA THR A 72 -25.97 1.53 -5.07
C THR A 72 -24.49 1.72 -5.40
N MET A 73 -23.60 0.94 -4.79
CA MET A 73 -22.16 1.00 -5.04
C MET A 73 -21.85 0.65 -6.51
N LYS A 74 -21.15 1.56 -7.19
CA LYS A 74 -20.74 1.38 -8.58
C LYS A 74 -19.47 0.55 -8.66
N TYR A 75 -19.31 -0.14 -9.77
CA TYR A 75 -18.04 -0.73 -10.17
C TYR A 75 -17.03 0.38 -10.46
N ASP A 76 -15.83 0.23 -9.93
CA ASP A 76 -14.74 1.18 -10.08
C ASP A 76 -13.44 0.41 -10.26
N ALA A 77 -12.91 0.41 -11.48
CA ALA A 77 -11.70 -0.33 -11.83
C ALA A 77 -10.44 0.26 -11.15
N GLU A 78 -10.52 1.51 -10.71
CA GLU A 78 -9.44 2.16 -9.98
C GLU A 78 -9.54 1.81 -8.50
N SER A 79 -8.41 1.49 -7.87
CA SER A 79 -8.36 1.26 -6.43
C SER A 79 -8.58 2.58 -5.70
N LYS A 80 -9.58 2.66 -4.81
CA LYS A 80 -9.68 3.80 -3.87
C LYS A 80 -8.46 3.91 -2.93
N ASN A 81 -7.64 2.86 -2.85
CA ASN A 81 -6.39 2.84 -2.09
C ASN A 81 -5.17 3.18 -2.96
N ASP A 82 -5.29 3.29 -4.28
CA ASP A 82 -4.27 3.91 -5.12
C ASP A 82 -4.54 5.41 -5.17
N LYS A 83 -4.26 6.10 -4.06
CA LYS A 83 -4.04 7.54 -4.17
C LYS A 83 -2.88 7.70 -5.15
N LYS A 84 -3.15 8.30 -6.32
CA LYS A 84 -2.10 8.57 -7.31
C LYS A 84 -0.95 9.27 -6.59
N PRO A 85 0.30 8.77 -6.70
CA PRO A 85 1.44 9.42 -6.07
C PRO A 85 1.47 10.88 -6.49
N HIS A 86 1.55 11.77 -5.50
CA HIS A 86 1.73 13.18 -5.77
C HIS A 86 3.03 13.40 -6.54
N CYS A 87 4.07 12.64 -6.15
CA CYS A 87 5.39 12.75 -6.74
C CYS A 87 6.15 11.42 -6.61
N GLU A 88 7.04 11.18 -7.57
CA GLU A 88 8.03 10.11 -7.55
C GLU A 88 9.42 10.76 -7.68
N PHE A 89 10.34 10.41 -6.81
CA PHE A 89 11.69 10.99 -6.76
C PHE A 89 12.72 9.98 -6.35
N LYS A 90 13.98 10.33 -6.59
CA LYS A 90 15.14 9.52 -6.25
C LYS A 90 16.08 10.27 -5.32
N MET A 91 16.63 9.55 -4.35
CA MET A 91 17.62 10.08 -3.41
C MET A 91 18.82 9.15 -3.36
N THR A 92 20.02 9.71 -3.39
CA THR A 92 21.26 8.95 -3.21
C THR A 92 21.71 9.03 -1.76
N TYR A 93 21.88 7.87 -1.13
CA TYR A 93 22.43 7.77 0.21
C TYR A 93 23.64 6.85 0.23
N ASN A 94 24.62 7.18 1.07
CA ASN A 94 25.71 6.27 1.41
C ASN A 94 25.30 5.41 2.60
N VAL A 95 25.43 4.10 2.45
CA VAL A 95 25.16 3.12 3.51
C VAL A 95 26.44 2.96 4.33
N THR A 96 26.50 3.60 5.49
CA THR A 96 27.73 3.63 6.30
C THR A 96 27.85 2.42 7.22
N LYS A 97 26.72 1.91 7.73
CA LYS A 97 26.65 0.74 8.62
C LYS A 97 25.36 -0.02 8.40
N ILE A 98 25.44 -1.35 8.51
CA ILE A 98 24.32 -2.29 8.46
C ILE A 98 24.35 -3.10 9.76
N LEU A 99 23.28 -3.01 10.54
CA LEU A 99 23.14 -3.78 11.78
C LEU A 99 21.96 -4.75 11.64
N PRO A 100 22.10 -6.01 12.10
CA PRO A 100 20.98 -6.93 12.14
C PRO A 100 19.93 -6.46 13.16
N SER A 101 18.65 -6.63 12.84
CA SER A 101 17.58 -6.56 13.84
C SER A 101 17.39 -7.91 14.51
N ASN A 102 16.61 -7.93 15.59
CA ASN A 102 16.12 -9.18 16.21
C ASN A 102 15.20 -9.97 15.25
N GLU A 103 14.63 -9.29 14.25
CA GLU A 103 13.90 -9.91 13.15
C GLU A 103 14.85 -10.19 11.99
N GLU A 104 15.02 -11.47 11.63
CA GLU A 104 16.03 -11.94 10.65
C GLU A 104 15.98 -11.20 9.30
N LYS A 105 14.81 -10.67 8.93
CA LYS A 105 14.54 -10.01 7.65
C LYS A 105 14.72 -8.49 7.68
N ILE A 106 14.83 -7.90 8.88
CA ILE A 106 14.95 -6.46 9.06
C ILE A 106 16.39 -6.10 9.39
N LEU A 107 16.94 -5.13 8.68
CA LEU A 107 18.23 -4.53 8.95
C LEU A 107 18.04 -3.08 9.41
N TYR A 108 18.95 -2.59 10.22
CA TYR A 108 19.09 -1.17 10.52
C TYR A 108 20.22 -0.60 9.67
N LEU A 109 19.88 0.32 8.77
CA LEU A 109 20.85 1.00 7.91
C LEU A 109 21.15 2.37 8.49
N THR A 110 22.44 2.70 8.65
CA THR A 110 22.87 4.07 8.94
C THR A 110 23.24 4.75 7.64
N LEU A 111 22.47 5.78 7.28
CA LEU A 111 22.56 6.50 6.02
C LEU A 111 23.14 7.89 6.22
N THR A 112 23.94 8.31 5.25
CA THR A 112 24.41 9.71 5.11
C THR A 112 24.10 10.22 3.70
N GLN A 113 24.01 11.54 3.55
CA GLN A 113 23.77 12.20 2.28
C GLN A 113 24.87 13.23 2.02
N PHE A 114 25.27 13.37 0.75
CA PHE A 114 26.25 14.38 0.36
C PHE A 114 25.77 15.80 0.72
N GLN A 115 26.67 16.61 1.28
CA GLN A 115 26.39 17.99 1.75
C GLN A 115 25.31 18.12 2.83
N VAL A 116 24.94 17.03 3.50
CA VAL A 116 24.08 17.05 4.69
C VAL A 116 24.89 16.53 5.86
N GLU A 117 24.97 17.33 6.93
CA GLU A 117 25.65 16.90 8.15
C GLU A 117 24.77 15.93 8.96
N GLY A 118 25.40 14.89 9.50
CA GLY A 118 24.75 13.90 10.34
C GLY A 118 24.46 12.57 9.62
N ALA A 119 24.07 11.58 10.42
CA ALA A 119 23.69 10.25 9.96
C ALA A 119 22.33 9.88 10.54
N THR A 120 21.50 9.17 9.78
CA THR A 120 20.17 8.71 10.21
C THR A 120 20.09 7.19 10.12
N THR A 121 19.57 6.54 11.15
CA THR A 121 19.35 5.09 11.15
C THR A 121 17.90 4.78 10.80
N ILE A 122 17.68 3.96 9.77
CA ILE A 122 16.34 3.54 9.29
C ILE A 122 16.20 2.02 9.30
N LYS A 123 14.95 1.54 9.30
CA LYS A 123 14.63 0.11 9.12
C LYS A 123 14.57 -0.23 7.64
N TYR A 124 15.17 -1.36 7.27
CA TYR A 124 15.26 -1.85 5.91
C TYR A 124 14.81 -3.30 5.82
N ASN A 125 14.04 -3.62 4.78
CA ASN A 125 13.57 -4.98 4.53
C ASN A 125 14.40 -5.63 3.40
N LYS A 126 15.31 -6.53 3.79
CA LYS A 126 16.24 -7.19 2.85
C LYS A 126 15.53 -8.14 1.88
N GLU A 127 14.42 -8.76 2.31
CA GLU A 127 13.65 -9.70 1.48
C GLU A 127 12.96 -8.97 0.32
N LYS A 128 12.51 -7.73 0.55
CA LYS A 128 11.82 -6.93 -0.47
C LYS A 128 12.78 -6.23 -1.43
N PHE A 129 13.94 -5.79 -0.96
CA PHE A 129 14.81 -4.87 -1.72
C PHE A 129 16.22 -5.41 -1.98
N GLY A 130 16.53 -6.62 -1.52
CA GLY A 130 17.83 -7.27 -1.71
C GLY A 130 18.87 -6.86 -0.66
N ASP A 131 20.05 -7.45 -0.78
CA ASP A 131 21.19 -7.17 0.10
C ASP A 131 21.91 -5.89 -0.30
N LEU A 132 22.52 -5.23 0.68
CA LEU A 132 23.30 -4.00 0.51
C LEU A 132 24.70 -4.18 1.09
N GLU A 133 25.64 -3.38 0.62
CA GLU A 133 27.03 -3.38 1.05
C GLU A 133 27.36 -2.09 1.82
N GLU A 134 28.03 -2.24 2.96
CA GLU A 134 28.57 -1.11 3.69
C GLU A 134 29.61 -0.34 2.87
N GLY A 135 29.64 0.98 3.04
CA GLY A 135 30.53 1.90 2.33
C GLY A 135 30.08 2.24 0.90
N SER A 136 29.04 1.60 0.38
CA SER A 136 28.54 1.83 -0.98
C SER A 136 27.43 2.88 -1.05
N ASN A 137 27.33 3.53 -2.22
CA ASN A 137 26.24 4.45 -2.53
C ASN A 137 25.09 3.72 -3.22
N TYR A 138 23.87 4.11 -2.86
CA TYR A 138 22.65 3.54 -3.42
C TYR A 138 21.67 4.66 -3.80
N GLU A 139 20.99 4.47 -4.92
CA GLU A 139 19.88 5.30 -5.38
C GLU A 139 18.56 4.66 -4.93
N PHE A 140 17.86 5.35 -4.05
CA PHE A 140 16.58 4.94 -3.49
C PHE A 140 15.45 5.67 -4.22
N THR A 141 14.49 4.91 -4.77
CA THR A 141 13.31 5.47 -5.44
C THR A 141 12.13 5.47 -4.48
N PHE A 142 11.44 6.61 -4.36
CA PHE A 142 10.30 6.80 -3.48
C PHE A 142 9.08 7.32 -4.23
N LYS A 143 7.90 6.92 -3.74
CA LYS A 143 6.61 7.51 -4.09
C LYS A 143 6.00 8.15 -2.86
N THR A 144 5.53 9.39 -2.99
CA THR A 144 4.88 10.09 -1.88
C THR A 144 3.48 10.58 -2.25
N LEU A 145 2.61 10.56 -1.26
CA LEU A 145 1.30 11.20 -1.30
C LEU A 145 1.32 12.57 -0.63
N ASN A 146 2.41 12.92 0.05
CA ASN A 146 2.53 14.14 0.83
C ASN A 146 3.03 15.30 -0.06
N PRO A 147 2.21 16.34 -0.33
CA PRO A 147 2.64 17.50 -1.11
C PRO A 147 3.57 18.45 -0.35
N ASN A 148 3.77 18.24 0.95
CA ASN A 148 4.65 19.04 1.80
C ASN A 148 5.78 18.18 2.37
N LEU A 149 6.42 17.39 1.53
CA LEU A 149 7.55 16.54 1.92
C LEU A 149 8.76 17.39 2.33
N LYS A 150 9.34 17.12 3.50
CA LYS A 150 10.61 17.72 3.92
C LYS A 150 11.78 16.89 3.41
N LYS A 151 12.93 17.53 3.25
CA LYS A 151 14.14 16.92 2.67
C LYS A 151 14.92 16.02 3.66
N SER A 152 14.56 15.95 4.94
CA SER A 152 15.30 15.11 5.89
C SER A 152 15.07 13.62 5.61
N ILE A 153 16.12 12.82 5.80
CA ILE A 153 16.09 11.36 5.61
C ILE A 153 14.92 10.74 6.39
N GLU A 154 14.77 11.10 7.66
CA GLU A 154 13.69 10.60 8.51
C GLU A 154 12.29 10.89 7.95
N ASP A 155 12.04 12.10 7.45
CA ASP A 155 10.72 12.48 6.92
C ASP A 155 10.43 11.74 5.61
N VAL A 156 11.44 11.58 4.75
CA VAL A 156 11.33 10.79 3.51
C VAL A 156 10.95 9.34 3.81
N PHE A 157 11.69 8.66 4.68
CA PHE A 157 11.45 7.25 5.00
C PHE A 157 10.16 7.01 5.80
N ASN A 158 9.70 7.99 6.58
CA ASN A 158 8.47 7.86 7.37
C ASN A 158 7.19 8.22 6.58
N THR A 159 7.28 9.10 5.58
CA THR A 159 6.10 9.65 4.88
C THR A 159 5.98 9.20 3.42
N SER A 160 7.00 8.52 2.89
CA SER A 160 7.03 8.04 1.51
C SER A 160 7.17 6.53 1.45
N GLU A 161 6.66 5.92 0.38
CA GLU A 161 6.83 4.51 0.10
C GLU A 161 8.09 4.29 -0.73
N MET A 162 8.99 3.42 -0.24
CA MET A 162 10.16 2.99 -0.99
C MET A 162 9.78 1.96 -2.05
N VAL A 163 10.20 2.22 -3.29
CA VAL A 163 9.84 1.44 -4.48
C VAL A 163 10.99 0.54 -4.93
N SER A 164 12.22 1.07 -4.98
CA SER A 164 13.41 0.33 -5.38
C SER A 164 14.68 0.92 -4.77
N VAL A 165 15.74 0.10 -4.75
CA VAL A 165 17.07 0.48 -4.30
C VAL A 165 18.09 -0.12 -5.27
N GLU A 166 18.96 0.72 -5.83
CA GLU A 166 19.95 0.29 -6.83
C GLU A 166 21.35 0.81 -6.46
N LYS A 167 22.36 -0.06 -6.52
CA LYS A 167 23.76 0.35 -6.28
C LYS A 167 24.17 1.36 -7.35
N THR A 168 24.88 2.40 -6.97
CA THR A 168 25.30 3.45 -7.90
C THR A 168 26.74 3.88 -7.66
N ASP A 169 27.45 4.17 -8.75
CA ASP A 169 28.80 4.73 -8.71
C ASP A 169 28.79 6.26 -8.57
N LYS A 170 27.60 6.89 -8.60
CA LYS A 170 27.46 8.34 -8.40
C LYS A 170 28.01 8.73 -7.02
N SER A 171 28.86 9.74 -6.99
CA SER A 171 29.45 10.27 -5.76
C SER A 171 29.70 11.77 -5.88
N GLY A 172 29.73 12.47 -4.74
CA GLY A 172 30.04 13.90 -4.71
C GLY A 172 29.12 14.73 -5.61
N LEU A 173 29.73 15.44 -6.58
CA LEU A 173 29.03 16.34 -7.51
C LEU A 173 28.19 15.60 -8.57
N ASP A 174 28.41 14.30 -8.77
CA ASP A 174 27.65 13.49 -9.73
C ASP A 174 26.25 13.11 -9.20
N ILE A 175 25.99 13.38 -7.92
CA ILE A 175 24.68 13.17 -7.30
C ILE A 175 23.74 14.28 -7.75
N THR A 176 22.92 13.99 -8.76
CA THR A 176 21.85 14.88 -9.19
C THR A 176 20.69 14.77 -8.20
N GLU A 177 20.45 15.85 -7.44
CA GLU A 177 19.27 15.92 -6.58
C GLU A 177 18.02 16.19 -7.41
N ASP A 178 17.06 15.26 -7.39
CA ASP A 178 15.73 15.55 -7.90
C ASP A 178 14.98 16.45 -6.91
N LYS A 179 14.97 17.75 -7.20
CA LYS A 179 14.33 18.77 -6.35
C LYS A 179 12.84 18.92 -6.63
N SER A 180 12.27 18.16 -7.56
CA SER A 180 10.91 18.39 -8.06
C SER A 180 9.82 18.18 -7.00
N CYS A 181 10.05 17.29 -6.02
CA CYS A 181 9.05 16.91 -5.02
C CYS A 181 9.17 17.65 -3.68
N PHE A 182 10.21 18.47 -3.48
CA PHE A 182 10.47 19.14 -2.21
C PHE A 182 10.00 20.59 -2.27
N LYS A 183 9.26 21.01 -1.23
CA LYS A 183 8.84 22.41 -1.11
C LYS A 183 10.09 23.29 -0.89
N LYS A 184 10.20 24.37 -1.67
CA LYS A 184 11.23 25.42 -1.51
C LYS A 184 11.08 26.16 -0.19
#